data_AF-A0A8S3DKC7-F1
#
_entry.id   AF-A0A8S3DKC7-F1
#
_cell.length_a   1.000
_cell.length_b   1.000
_cell.length_c   1.000
_cell.angle_alpha   90.00
_cell.angle_beta   90.00
_cell.angle_gamma   90.00
#
_symmetry.space_group_name_H-M   'P 1'
#
loop_
_entity.id
_entity.type
_entity.pdbx_description
1 polymer ?
#
loop_
_entity_poly.entity_id
_entity_poly.type
_entity_poly.pdbx_seq_one_letter_code
_entity_poly.pdbx_strand_id
1 'polypeptide(L)'
;MDALFAFFKDRELNPVHYDAKMKFWSETIINYCEDHGILQIDISTIVSRFRRKGKTPKCLDKIFEELIKQRRLISTNDYTYSQQSSWASWTFNKLTSSLTSLMSTKIPVDQDIFVIKELVDKKAQQVIESLQSHVCVATFDCVISYGSFIDACRRCALIDENSINLIISTLVRDKKILIDYVGETKNVKVVKFIAPGTSTVRPITEIENSVLLLRHSKDRLEEQLKKSDEQIEGLLTDIRRHLKNSNRTAAMKLLRKKKILEREYEKKDRTVEHLNTVLTQIEQTDCSSLVINAYSSGVQAHKELLRKNGLTPDAVEDMIDEVHDV
;
A
#
# COMPACT_ATOMS: atom_id res chain seq x y z
N MET A 1 -34.19 -9.11 28.15
CA MET A 1 -33.96 -9.30 26.69
C MET A 1 -35.07 -8.64 25.88
N ASP A 2 -36.36 -8.90 26.17
CA ASP A 2 -37.48 -8.39 25.35
C ASP A 2 -37.55 -6.86 25.28
N ALA A 3 -37.30 -6.15 26.40
CA ALA A 3 -37.28 -4.68 26.41
C ALA A 3 -36.18 -4.08 25.51
N LEU A 4 -35.02 -4.72 25.43
CA LEU A 4 -33.91 -4.29 24.57
C LEU A 4 -34.21 -4.54 23.09
N PHE A 5 -34.99 -5.58 22.75
CA PHE A 5 -35.28 -5.95 21.36
C PHE A 5 -36.56 -5.29 20.82
N ALA A 6 -37.43 -4.76 21.67
CA ALA A 6 -38.67 -4.09 21.26
C ALA A 6 -38.40 -2.78 20.48
N PHE A 7 -39.42 -2.15 19.93
CA PHE A 7 -39.31 -0.79 19.39
C PHE A 7 -38.97 0.24 20.49
N PHE A 8 -38.54 1.44 20.09
CA PHE A 8 -38.51 2.56 21.03
C PHE A 8 -39.93 3.02 21.33
N LYS A 9 -40.17 3.34 22.61
CA LYS A 9 -41.36 4.06 23.05
C LYS A 9 -41.04 5.56 23.05
N ASP A 10 -42.05 6.40 23.21
CA ASP A 10 -41.86 7.83 23.33
C ASP A 10 -40.84 8.16 24.43
N ARG A 11 -39.87 9.01 24.10
CA ARG A 11 -38.79 9.40 25.01
C ARG A 11 -39.33 10.17 26.20
N GLU A 12 -40.39 10.96 26.01
CA GLU A 12 -40.99 11.77 27.08
C GLU A 12 -41.56 10.90 28.21
N LEU A 13 -42.06 9.72 27.88
CA LEU A 13 -42.66 8.79 28.84
C LEU A 13 -41.62 8.10 29.73
N ASN A 14 -40.40 7.89 29.23
CA ASN A 14 -39.31 7.28 29.99
C ASN A 14 -37.94 7.59 29.37
N PRO A 15 -37.37 8.79 29.65
CA PRO A 15 -36.12 9.22 29.03
C PRO A 15 -34.93 8.36 29.46
N VAL A 16 -34.89 7.93 30.73
CA VAL A 16 -33.78 7.12 31.27
C VAL A 16 -33.68 5.77 30.56
N HIS A 17 -34.81 5.07 30.40
CA HIS A 17 -34.80 3.78 29.70
C HIS A 17 -34.55 3.93 28.20
N TYR A 18 -35.09 4.98 27.58
CA TYR A 18 -34.82 5.31 26.18
C TYR A 18 -33.32 5.50 25.95
N ASP A 19 -32.70 6.39 26.72
CA ASP A 19 -31.29 6.78 26.56
C ASP A 19 -30.35 5.61 26.90
N ALA A 20 -30.65 4.83 27.94
CA ALA A 20 -29.89 3.63 28.28
C ALA A 20 -29.93 2.58 27.15
N LYS A 21 -31.09 2.36 26.53
CA LYS A 21 -31.25 1.43 25.39
C LYS A 21 -30.53 1.95 24.14
N MET A 22 -30.64 3.25 23.86
CA MET A 22 -29.94 3.89 22.73
C MET A 22 -28.43 3.73 22.88
N LYS A 23 -27.89 4.03 24.07
CA LYS A 23 -26.48 3.88 24.40
C LYS A 23 -26.03 2.43 24.26
N PHE A 24 -26.73 1.50 24.90
CA PHE A 24 -26.41 0.07 24.86
C PHE A 24 -26.24 -0.44 23.44
N TRP A 25 -27.22 -0.20 22.56
CA TRP A 25 -27.15 -0.71 21.19
C TRP A 25 -26.13 0.02 20.34
N SER A 26 -26.01 1.35 20.48
CA SER A 26 -24.99 2.13 19.77
C SER A 26 -23.59 1.60 20.09
N GLU A 27 -23.26 1.40 21.36
CA GLU A 27 -21.97 0.87 21.79
C GLU A 27 -21.79 -0.59 21.37
N THR A 28 -22.83 -1.42 21.50
CA THR A 28 -22.77 -2.84 21.14
C THR A 28 -22.47 -3.04 19.65
N ILE A 29 -23.09 -2.26 18.77
CA ILE A 29 -22.88 -2.36 17.32
C ILE A 29 -21.44 -1.96 16.98
N ILE A 30 -20.97 -0.84 17.52
CA ILE A 30 -19.63 -0.32 17.24
C ILE A 30 -18.55 -1.24 17.78
N ASN A 31 -18.66 -1.67 19.04
CA ASN A 31 -17.69 -2.58 19.66
C ASN A 31 -17.65 -3.91 18.89
N TYR A 32 -18.81 -4.42 18.49
CA TYR A 32 -18.87 -5.62 17.65
C TYR A 32 -18.10 -5.41 16.32
N CYS A 33 -18.29 -4.27 15.65
CA CYS A 33 -17.59 -3.98 14.41
C CYS A 33 -16.09 -3.84 14.63
N GLU A 34 -15.68 -3.16 15.70
CA GLU A 34 -14.28 -3.00 16.08
C GLU A 34 -13.59 -4.34 16.34
N ASP A 35 -14.19 -5.20 17.16
CA ASP A 35 -13.65 -6.52 17.51
C ASP A 35 -13.45 -7.43 16.28
N HIS A 36 -14.23 -7.20 15.22
CA HIS A 36 -14.18 -7.97 13.98
C HIS A 36 -13.50 -7.23 12.82
N GLY A 37 -12.95 -6.03 13.05
CA GLY A 37 -12.28 -5.22 12.03
C GLY A 37 -13.20 -4.70 10.92
N ILE A 38 -14.50 -4.55 11.18
CA ILE A 38 -15.50 -4.12 10.21
C ILE A 38 -15.56 -2.59 10.18
N LEU A 39 -15.34 -1.98 9.01
CA LEU A 39 -15.41 -0.52 8.81
C LEU A 39 -16.66 -0.04 8.10
N GLN A 40 -17.40 -0.95 7.47
CA GLN A 40 -18.64 -0.68 6.74
C GLN A 40 -19.70 -1.70 7.10
N ILE A 41 -20.93 -1.24 7.30
CA ILE A 41 -22.06 -2.09 7.68
C ILE A 41 -23.34 -1.68 6.96
N ASP A 42 -24.19 -2.65 6.68
CA ASP A 42 -25.59 -2.44 6.37
C ASP A 42 -26.47 -2.91 7.55
N ILE A 43 -27.68 -2.38 7.63
CA ILE A 43 -28.59 -2.68 8.73
C ILE A 43 -29.02 -4.16 8.75
N SER A 44 -29.15 -4.80 7.59
CA SER A 44 -29.64 -6.18 7.48
C SER A 44 -28.63 -7.19 8.04
N THR A 45 -27.34 -6.95 7.83
CA THR A 45 -26.25 -7.72 8.42
C THR A 45 -26.26 -7.61 9.94
N ILE A 46 -26.44 -6.41 10.50
CA ILE A 46 -26.53 -6.22 11.96
C ILE A 46 -27.78 -6.90 12.53
N VAL A 47 -28.95 -6.72 11.92
CA VAL A 47 -30.21 -7.37 12.33
C VAL A 47 -30.05 -8.89 12.40
N SER A 48 -29.45 -9.49 11.37
CA SER A 48 -29.22 -10.94 11.32
C SER A 48 -28.21 -11.39 12.38
N ARG A 49 -27.12 -10.64 12.56
CA ARG A 49 -26.04 -10.98 13.50
C ARG A 49 -26.47 -10.95 14.96
N PHE A 50 -27.32 -10.02 15.34
CA PHE A 50 -27.86 -9.90 16.70
C PHE A 50 -29.14 -10.71 16.93
N ARG A 51 -29.52 -11.60 16.01
CA ARG A 51 -30.66 -12.53 16.20
C ARG A 51 -30.38 -13.53 17.33
N ARG A 52 -31.21 -13.50 18.37
CA ARG A 52 -31.09 -14.35 19.58
C ARG A 52 -32.41 -15.08 19.83
N LYS A 53 -32.35 -16.40 20.01
CA LYS A 53 -33.53 -17.27 20.25
C LYS A 53 -34.67 -17.01 19.26
N GLY A 54 -34.34 -16.85 17.97
CA GLY A 54 -35.32 -16.58 16.90
C GLY A 54 -35.86 -15.14 16.85
N LYS A 55 -35.49 -14.25 17.78
CA LYS A 55 -35.90 -12.84 17.80
C LYS A 55 -34.82 -11.94 17.22
N THR A 56 -35.22 -10.90 16.49
CA THR A 56 -34.35 -9.82 16.00
C THR A 56 -34.62 -8.52 16.76
N PRO A 57 -33.62 -7.64 16.91
CA PRO A 57 -33.83 -6.37 17.59
C PRO A 57 -34.57 -5.39 16.66
N LYS A 58 -35.83 -5.09 16.98
CA LYS A 58 -36.71 -4.22 16.18
C LYS A 58 -36.41 -2.72 16.34
N CYS A 59 -35.54 -2.37 17.28
CA CYS A 59 -35.15 -0.98 17.53
C CYS A 59 -34.04 -0.46 16.61
N LEU A 60 -33.39 -1.33 15.82
CA LEU A 60 -32.15 -0.99 15.12
C LEU A 60 -32.31 0.16 14.13
N ASP A 61 -33.45 0.27 13.44
CA ASP A 61 -33.71 1.39 12.51
C ASP A 61 -33.53 2.74 13.21
N LYS A 62 -34.09 2.89 14.42
CA LYS A 62 -33.98 4.12 15.20
C LYS A 62 -32.56 4.40 15.70
N ILE A 63 -31.79 3.35 15.97
CA ILE A 63 -30.39 3.46 16.37
C ILE A 63 -29.54 3.91 15.17
N PHE A 64 -29.77 3.35 13.99
CA PHE A 64 -29.10 3.77 12.77
C PHE A 64 -29.43 5.23 12.42
N GLU A 65 -30.71 5.63 12.48
CA GLU A 65 -31.11 7.04 12.32
C GLU A 65 -30.33 7.98 13.25
N GLU A 66 -30.20 7.61 14.52
CA GLU A 66 -29.48 8.43 15.51
C GLU A 66 -27.96 8.45 15.23
N LEU A 67 -27.36 7.31 14.89
CA LEU A 67 -25.94 7.24 14.54
C LEU A 67 -25.61 8.02 13.25
N ILE A 68 -26.52 8.04 12.27
CA ILE A 68 -26.42 8.84 11.05
C ILE A 68 -26.54 10.33 11.39
N LYS A 69 -27.52 10.70 12.21
CA LYS A 69 -27.72 12.07 12.69
C LYS A 69 -26.50 12.60 13.44
N GLN A 70 -25.84 11.74 14.23
CA GLN A 70 -24.60 12.02 14.94
C GLN A 70 -23.35 11.99 14.05
N ARG A 71 -23.47 11.71 12.74
CA ARG A 71 -22.35 11.54 11.79
C ARG A 71 -21.36 10.44 12.18
N ARG A 72 -21.78 9.48 13.01
CA ARG A 72 -21.00 8.28 13.35
C ARG A 72 -21.11 7.23 12.26
N LEU A 73 -22.29 7.14 11.64
CA LEU A 73 -22.51 6.41 10.39
C LEU A 73 -22.68 7.41 9.25
N ILE A 74 -21.98 7.17 8.14
CA ILE A 74 -22.08 8.00 6.93
C ILE A 74 -22.38 7.07 5.75
N SER A 75 -23.38 7.38 4.93
CA SER A 75 -23.62 6.59 3.71
C SER A 75 -22.36 6.57 2.84
N THR A 76 -22.05 5.42 2.25
CA THR A 76 -20.85 5.27 1.41
C THR A 76 -20.85 6.27 0.24
N ASN A 77 -22.03 6.61 -0.30
CA ASN A 77 -22.18 7.61 -1.36
C ASN A 77 -21.78 9.02 -0.87
N ASP A 78 -22.32 9.45 0.26
CA ASP A 78 -22.00 10.75 0.88
C ASP A 78 -20.53 10.82 1.28
N TYR A 79 -20.00 9.71 1.80
CA TYR A 79 -18.60 9.59 2.19
C TYR A 79 -17.68 9.80 0.98
N THR A 80 -18.03 9.22 -0.18
CA THR A 80 -17.25 9.33 -1.42
C THR A 80 -17.40 10.70 -2.07
N TYR A 81 -18.61 11.28 -2.10
CA TYR A 81 -18.83 12.61 -2.67
C TYR A 81 -18.04 13.68 -1.92
N SER A 82 -17.99 13.60 -0.58
CA SER A 82 -17.18 14.50 0.25
C SER A 82 -15.67 14.45 -0.05
N GLN A 83 -15.18 13.37 -0.68
CA GLN A 83 -13.77 13.21 -1.02
C GLN A 83 -13.40 13.86 -2.36
N GLN A 84 -14.33 13.93 -3.33
CA GLN A 84 -14.06 14.44 -4.67
C GLN A 84 -13.83 15.97 -4.71
N SER A 85 -14.36 16.72 -3.73
CA SER A 85 -14.28 18.19 -3.63
C SER A 85 -12.98 18.69 -2.99
N SER A 86 -12.21 17.81 -2.36
CA SER A 86 -10.87 18.15 -1.84
C SER A 86 -9.88 18.15 -3.02
N TRP A 87 -8.72 18.80 -2.88
CA TRP A 87 -7.57 18.83 -3.81
C TRP A 87 -7.17 17.48 -4.45
N ALA A 88 -7.81 16.37 -4.08
CA ALA A 88 -7.76 15.04 -4.61
C ALA A 88 -8.25 14.89 -6.07
N SER A 89 -8.87 15.89 -6.72
CA SER A 89 -9.39 15.72 -8.10
C SER A 89 -8.30 15.39 -9.15
N TRP A 90 -7.05 15.85 -8.96
CA TRP A 90 -5.94 15.48 -9.86
C TRP A 90 -5.27 14.14 -9.49
N THR A 91 -5.33 13.71 -8.22
CA THR A 91 -4.81 12.41 -7.77
C THR A 91 -5.80 11.28 -8.03
N PHE A 92 -7.10 11.52 -7.83
CA PHE A 92 -8.18 10.55 -8.08
C PHE A 92 -8.40 10.29 -9.57
N ASN A 93 -8.35 11.32 -10.43
CA ASN A 93 -8.50 11.12 -11.89
C ASN A 93 -7.42 10.18 -12.49
N LYS A 94 -6.30 9.96 -11.77
CA LYS A 94 -5.26 9.00 -12.17
C LYS A 94 -5.36 7.63 -11.50
N LEU A 95 -6.14 7.49 -10.43
CA LEU A 95 -6.43 6.22 -9.75
C LEU A 95 -7.64 5.48 -10.36
N THR A 96 -8.44 6.13 -11.20
CA THR A 96 -9.69 5.58 -11.74
C THR A 96 -9.52 4.46 -12.77
N SER A 97 -8.33 4.21 -13.35
CA SER A 97 -8.18 3.13 -14.34
C SER A 97 -8.29 1.72 -13.73
N SER A 98 -7.87 1.51 -12.47
CA SER A 98 -8.13 0.25 -11.74
C SER A 98 -9.39 0.31 -10.87
N LEU A 99 -9.80 1.49 -10.40
CA LEU A 99 -10.99 1.64 -9.55
C LEU A 99 -12.31 1.54 -10.33
N THR A 100 -12.33 1.87 -11.63
CA THR A 100 -13.56 1.76 -12.46
C THR A 100 -13.95 0.32 -12.75
N SER A 101 -12.99 -0.61 -12.81
CA SER A 101 -13.29 -2.03 -13.03
C SER A 101 -14.07 -2.66 -11.87
N LEU A 102 -13.73 -2.30 -10.62
CA LEU A 102 -14.44 -2.75 -9.42
C LEU A 102 -15.71 -1.95 -9.10
N MET A 103 -15.88 -0.74 -9.66
CA MET A 103 -17.10 0.07 -9.51
C MET A 103 -18.24 -0.33 -10.47
N SER A 104 -18.03 -1.32 -11.34
CA SER A 104 -19.05 -1.78 -12.30
C SER A 104 -19.90 -2.95 -11.82
N THR A 105 -19.61 -3.54 -10.65
CA THR A 105 -20.56 -4.42 -9.99
C THR A 105 -21.68 -3.57 -9.42
N LYS A 106 -22.78 -3.45 -10.18
CA LYS A 106 -24.05 -2.91 -9.71
C LYS A 106 -24.50 -3.67 -8.47
N ILE A 107 -24.10 -3.18 -7.29
CA ILE A 107 -24.70 -3.59 -6.02
C ILE A 107 -26.15 -3.07 -6.10
N PRO A 108 -27.17 -3.92 -5.88
CA PRO A 108 -28.56 -3.50 -5.94
C PRO A 108 -28.81 -2.33 -4.97
N VAL A 109 -29.58 -1.36 -5.44
CA VAL A 109 -29.90 -0.05 -4.83
C VAL A 109 -30.66 -0.15 -3.49
N ASP A 110 -30.82 -1.34 -2.90
CA ASP A 110 -31.70 -1.62 -1.76
C ASP A 110 -30.98 -1.91 -0.42
N GLN A 111 -29.65 -1.76 -0.37
CA GLN A 111 -28.89 -1.87 0.89
C GLN A 111 -27.94 -0.69 1.06
N ASP A 112 -28.37 0.34 1.81
CA ASP A 112 -27.51 1.44 2.19
C ASP A 112 -26.35 0.92 3.06
N ILE A 113 -25.14 0.95 2.50
CA ILE A 113 -23.90 0.62 3.21
C ILE A 113 -23.40 1.89 3.91
N PHE A 114 -23.20 1.80 5.22
CA PHE A 114 -22.73 2.89 6.07
C PHE A 114 -21.28 2.68 6.50
N VAL A 115 -20.47 3.72 6.33
CA VAL A 115 -19.12 3.84 6.86
C VAL A 115 -19.18 4.20 8.34
N ILE A 116 -18.46 3.43 9.17
CA ILE A 116 -18.32 3.70 10.61
C ILE A 116 -17.16 4.68 10.83
N LYS A 117 -17.48 5.97 10.88
CA LYS A 117 -16.49 7.07 10.86
C LYS A 117 -15.43 6.91 11.95
N GLU A 118 -15.83 6.64 13.18
CA GLU A 118 -14.92 6.56 14.32
C GLU A 118 -13.90 5.40 14.21
N LEU A 119 -14.30 4.26 13.64
CA LEU A 119 -13.40 3.13 13.42
C LEU A 119 -12.44 3.39 12.26
N VAL A 120 -12.93 4.04 11.20
CA VAL A 120 -12.11 4.48 10.07
C VAL A 120 -11.06 5.49 10.53
N ASP A 121 -11.45 6.51 11.29
CA ASP A 121 -10.54 7.53 11.84
C ASP A 121 -9.49 6.87 12.74
N LYS A 122 -9.90 5.95 13.63
CA LYS A 122 -8.99 5.18 14.49
C LYS A 122 -8.00 4.35 13.68
N LYS A 123 -8.46 3.63 12.65
CA LYS A 123 -7.60 2.80 11.79
C LYS A 123 -6.66 3.65 10.93
N ALA A 124 -7.13 4.76 10.38
CA ALA A 124 -6.32 5.69 9.62
C ALA A 124 -5.17 6.24 10.48
N GLN A 125 -5.44 6.59 11.74
CA GLN A 125 -4.42 6.99 12.71
C GLN A 125 -3.41 5.87 12.98
N GLN A 126 -3.86 4.62 13.21
CA GLN A 126 -2.97 3.48 13.40
C GLN A 126 -2.03 3.25 12.19
N VAL A 127 -2.53 3.41 10.96
CA VAL A 127 -1.69 3.30 9.76
C VAL A 127 -0.60 4.38 9.76
N ILE A 128 -0.93 5.63 10.08
CA ILE A 128 0.05 6.71 10.14
C ILE A 128 1.09 6.47 11.24
N GLU A 129 0.66 6.05 12.43
CA GLU A 129 1.57 5.72 13.55
C GLU A 129 2.52 4.57 13.18
N SER A 130 1.98 3.53 12.51
CA SER A 130 2.77 2.42 11.98
C SER A 130 3.82 2.90 10.97
N LEU A 131 3.46 3.80 10.05
CA LEU A 131 4.41 4.39 9.10
C LEU A 131 5.48 5.23 9.80
N GLN A 132 5.08 6.09 10.74
CA GLN A 132 5.98 6.99 11.46
C GLN A 132 6.94 6.26 12.39
N SER A 133 6.56 5.10 12.93
CA SER A 133 7.44 4.28 13.81
C SER A 133 8.70 3.76 13.11
N HIS A 134 8.74 3.78 11.77
CA HIS A 134 9.89 3.36 10.96
C HIS A 134 10.69 4.53 10.39
N VAL A 135 10.32 5.78 10.72
CA VAL A 135 11.01 6.98 10.24
C VAL A 135 12.23 7.24 11.12
N CYS A 136 13.43 7.10 10.54
CA CYS A 136 14.69 7.48 11.19
C CYS A 136 15.05 8.93 10.82
N VAL A 137 14.90 9.28 9.54
CA VAL A 137 15.20 10.62 9.00
C VAL A 137 13.96 11.17 8.30
N ALA A 138 13.29 12.12 8.95
CA ALA A 138 12.02 12.69 8.47
C ALA A 138 12.12 13.34 7.07
N THR A 139 13.32 13.78 6.66
CA THR A 139 13.58 14.40 5.36
C THR A 139 13.43 13.42 4.18
N PHE A 140 13.65 12.11 4.40
CA PHE A 140 13.73 11.13 3.31
C PHE A 140 12.82 9.90 3.51
N ASP A 141 12.50 9.54 4.75
CA ASP A 141 11.78 8.29 5.04
C ASP A 141 10.25 8.42 4.98
N CYS A 142 9.74 9.64 4.76
CA CYS A 142 8.32 9.89 4.63
C CYS A 142 7.76 9.57 3.23
N VAL A 143 8.57 9.07 2.30
CA VAL A 143 8.15 8.65 0.95
C VAL A 143 8.49 7.18 0.76
N ILE A 144 7.47 6.38 0.48
CA ILE A 144 7.60 4.91 0.34
C ILE A 144 6.92 4.42 -0.93
N SER A 145 7.25 3.18 -1.32
CA SER A 145 6.53 2.50 -2.40
C SER A 145 5.06 2.28 -2.02
N TYR A 146 4.18 2.22 -3.03
CA TYR A 146 2.77 1.87 -2.78
C TYR A 146 2.64 0.48 -2.15
N GLY A 147 3.48 -0.49 -2.52
CA GLY A 147 3.48 -1.82 -1.93
C GLY A 147 3.78 -1.79 -0.42
N SER A 148 4.82 -1.06 -0.02
CA SER A 148 5.18 -0.87 1.40
C SER A 148 4.06 -0.18 2.20
N PHE A 149 3.32 0.73 1.58
CA PHE A 149 2.14 1.35 2.21
C PHE A 149 1.02 0.32 2.43
N ILE A 150 0.74 -0.53 1.44
CA ILE A 150 -0.24 -1.62 1.58
C ILE A 150 0.17 -2.59 2.70
N ASP A 151 1.45 -2.90 2.82
CA ASP A 151 1.95 -3.74 3.91
C ASP A 151 1.81 -3.06 5.29
N ALA A 152 1.95 -1.73 5.36
CA ALA A 152 1.62 -0.97 6.57
C ALA A 152 0.12 -1.06 6.93
N CYS A 153 -0.77 -0.99 5.94
CA CYS A 153 -2.21 -1.21 6.16
C CYS A 153 -2.49 -2.63 6.70
N ARG A 154 -1.87 -3.65 6.10
CA ARG A 154 -2.02 -5.06 6.53
C ARG A 154 -1.55 -5.28 7.96
N ARG A 155 -0.45 -4.66 8.39
CA ARG A 155 0.02 -4.67 9.79
C ARG A 155 -0.99 -4.08 10.77
N CYS A 156 -1.88 -3.21 10.31
CA CYS A 156 -2.98 -2.63 11.10
C CYS A 156 -4.27 -3.48 11.04
N ALA A 157 -4.17 -4.74 10.64
CA ALA A 157 -5.27 -5.69 10.46
C ALA A 157 -6.31 -5.29 9.40
N LEU A 158 -5.89 -4.52 8.38
CA LEU A 158 -6.71 -4.23 7.20
C LEU A 158 -6.40 -5.29 6.14
N ILE A 159 -7.32 -6.25 5.97
CA ILE A 159 -7.10 -7.41 5.10
C ILE A 159 -7.82 -7.22 3.77
N ASP A 160 -9.04 -6.68 3.78
CA ASP A 160 -9.85 -6.52 2.59
C ASP A 160 -9.54 -5.21 1.84
N GLU A 161 -9.65 -5.28 0.52
CA GLU A 161 -9.33 -4.14 -0.36
C GLU A 161 -10.27 -2.95 -0.15
N ASN A 162 -11.54 -3.18 0.21
CA ASN A 162 -12.51 -2.11 0.42
C ASN A 162 -12.13 -1.26 1.64
N SER A 163 -11.79 -1.90 2.76
CA SER A 163 -11.26 -1.24 3.95
C SER A 163 -9.97 -0.49 3.65
N ILE A 164 -9.03 -1.09 2.91
CA ILE A 164 -7.79 -0.41 2.52
C ILE A 164 -8.08 0.84 1.68
N ASN A 165 -8.96 0.73 0.68
CA ASN A 165 -9.36 1.86 -0.17
C ASN A 165 -10.04 2.95 0.65
N LEU A 166 -10.89 2.57 1.61
CA LEU A 166 -11.56 3.49 2.52
C LEU A 166 -10.54 4.26 3.37
N ILE A 167 -9.52 3.59 3.89
CA ILE A 167 -8.43 4.22 4.65
C ILE A 167 -7.59 5.15 3.77
N ILE A 168 -7.21 4.71 2.56
CA ILE A 168 -6.49 5.55 1.59
C ILE A 168 -7.25 6.85 1.34
N SER A 169 -8.53 6.74 1.01
CA SER A 169 -9.36 7.89 0.70
C SER A 169 -9.51 8.85 1.89
N THR A 170 -9.66 8.29 3.09
CA THR A 170 -9.72 9.06 4.34
C THR A 170 -8.43 9.84 4.56
N LEU A 171 -7.28 9.17 4.44
CA LEU A 171 -5.97 9.79 4.63
C LEU A 171 -5.64 10.86 3.57
N VAL A 172 -6.05 10.66 2.32
CA VAL A 172 -5.89 11.67 1.24
C VAL A 172 -6.77 12.89 1.51
N ARG A 173 -8.06 12.67 1.84
CA ARG A 173 -9.00 13.74 2.19
C ARG A 173 -8.46 14.60 3.33
N ASP A 174 -7.94 13.95 4.36
CA ASP A 174 -7.43 14.59 5.58
C ASP A 174 -6.00 15.12 5.42
N LYS A 175 -5.45 15.09 4.19
CA LYS A 175 -4.09 15.56 3.84
C LYS A 175 -3.00 14.89 4.66
N LYS A 176 -3.21 13.63 5.07
CA LYS A 176 -2.24 12.82 5.82
C LYS A 176 -1.31 12.04 4.90
N ILE A 177 -1.76 11.74 3.69
CA ILE A 177 -0.94 11.14 2.64
C ILE A 177 -1.12 11.84 1.30
N LEU A 178 -0.14 11.68 0.43
CA LEU A 178 -0.10 12.09 -0.96
C LEU A 178 0.30 10.87 -1.78
N ILE A 179 -0.49 10.51 -2.79
CA ILE A 179 -0.15 9.47 -3.76
C ILE A 179 0.38 10.16 -5.02
N ASP A 180 1.53 9.75 -5.49
CA ASP A 180 2.15 10.29 -6.71
C ASP A 180 2.81 9.20 -7.54
N TYR A 181 3.28 9.57 -8.73
CA TYR A 181 4.02 8.73 -9.64
C TYR A 181 5.37 9.35 -9.95
N VAL A 182 6.41 8.56 -9.73
CA VAL A 182 7.81 8.99 -9.88
C VAL A 182 8.53 8.17 -10.95
N GLY A 183 9.74 8.61 -11.29
CA GLY A 183 10.55 8.07 -12.40
C GLY A 183 10.37 8.85 -13.71
N GLU A 184 11.29 8.64 -14.64
CA GLU A 184 11.35 9.35 -15.94
C GLU A 184 10.07 9.14 -16.77
N THR A 185 9.48 7.95 -16.69
CA THR A 185 8.20 7.60 -17.33
C THR A 185 6.97 7.73 -16.40
N LYS A 186 7.15 8.18 -15.15
CA LYS A 186 6.09 8.28 -14.12
C LYS A 186 5.30 6.97 -13.93
N ASN A 187 6.01 5.84 -13.91
CA ASN A 187 5.40 4.51 -13.78
C ASN A 187 5.49 3.94 -12.36
N VAL A 188 6.28 4.53 -11.45
CA VAL A 188 6.43 4.04 -10.08
C VAL A 188 5.46 4.76 -9.16
N LYS A 189 4.46 4.03 -8.65
CA LYS A 189 3.47 4.58 -7.71
C LYS A 189 4.04 4.64 -6.29
N VAL A 190 3.96 5.82 -5.68
CA VAL A 190 4.51 6.09 -4.34
C VAL A 190 3.49 6.75 -3.43
N VAL A 191 3.74 6.65 -2.13
CA VAL A 191 2.97 7.32 -1.10
C VAL A 191 3.90 8.13 -0.23
N LYS A 192 3.68 9.45 -0.18
CA LYS A 192 4.26 10.32 0.83
C LYS A 192 3.27 10.48 1.98
N PHE A 193 3.74 10.35 3.21
CA PHE A 193 2.91 10.51 4.41
C PHE A 193 3.42 11.66 5.29
N ILE A 194 2.61 12.09 6.25
CA ILE A 194 2.99 13.15 7.17
C ILE A 194 4.19 12.76 8.03
N ALA A 195 5.18 13.65 8.09
CA ALA A 195 6.30 13.51 9.01
C ALA A 195 5.83 13.67 10.47
N PRO A 196 6.53 13.05 11.44
CA PRO A 196 6.26 13.27 12.86
C PRO A 196 6.21 14.76 13.20
N GLY A 197 5.20 15.20 13.97
CA GLY A 197 5.02 16.60 14.35
C GLY A 197 4.40 17.51 13.28
N THR A 198 4.01 16.97 12.11
CA THR A 198 3.33 17.75 11.06
C THR A 198 1.85 17.42 10.95
N SER A 199 1.04 18.42 10.59
CA SER A 199 -0.42 18.26 10.48
C SER A 199 -0.89 17.84 9.09
N THR A 200 -0.15 18.22 8.04
CA THR A 200 -0.51 17.98 6.63
C THR A 200 0.71 17.61 5.80
N VAL A 201 0.52 16.71 4.84
CA VAL A 201 1.55 16.23 3.92
C VAL A 201 1.97 17.37 2.98
N ARG A 202 3.27 17.42 2.66
CA ARG A 202 3.83 18.36 1.67
C ARG A 202 4.04 17.65 0.33
N PRO A 203 4.10 18.38 -0.80
CA PRO A 203 4.51 17.81 -2.08
C PRO A 203 5.85 17.07 -1.98
N ILE A 204 6.05 16.06 -2.83
CA ILE A 204 7.33 15.35 -2.94
C ILE A 204 8.35 16.30 -3.53
N THR A 205 9.49 16.43 -2.87
CA THR A 205 10.64 17.20 -3.33
C THR A 205 11.47 16.40 -4.33
N GLU A 206 12.27 17.09 -5.16
CA GLU A 206 13.16 16.43 -6.11
C GLU A 206 14.15 15.47 -5.42
N ILE A 207 14.66 15.86 -4.25
CA ILE A 207 15.61 15.05 -3.48
C ILE A 207 14.92 13.77 -2.97
N GLU A 208 13.72 13.87 -2.39
CA GLU A 208 12.96 12.70 -1.92
C GLU A 208 12.64 11.73 -3.07
N ASN A 209 12.20 12.25 -4.22
CA ASN A 209 11.93 11.46 -5.42
C ASN A 209 13.18 10.65 -5.81
N SER A 210 14.32 11.31 -5.83
CA SER A 210 15.59 10.70 -6.21
C SER A 210 16.11 9.66 -5.24
N VAL A 211 16.03 9.90 -3.92
CA VAL A 211 16.38 8.90 -2.91
C VAL A 211 15.50 7.66 -3.06
N LEU A 212 14.21 7.85 -3.32
CA LEU A 212 13.30 6.74 -3.58
C LEU A 212 13.66 5.96 -4.85
N LEU A 213 14.03 6.64 -5.94
CA LEU A 213 14.48 5.98 -7.17
C LEU A 213 15.77 5.17 -6.97
N LEU A 214 16.69 5.66 -6.15
CA LEU A 214 17.90 4.93 -5.78
C LEU A 214 17.57 3.66 -4.97
N ARG A 215 16.70 3.78 -3.94
CA ARG A 215 16.21 2.64 -3.13
C ARG A 215 15.51 1.61 -4.02
N HIS A 216 14.58 2.04 -4.87
CA HIS A 216 13.87 1.16 -5.80
C HIS A 216 14.82 0.45 -6.80
N SER A 217 15.84 1.17 -7.29
CA SER A 217 16.83 0.59 -8.19
C SER A 217 17.69 -0.46 -7.50
N LYS A 218 18.06 -0.23 -6.25
CA LYS A 218 18.75 -1.19 -5.40
C LYS A 218 17.88 -2.45 -5.21
N ASP A 219 16.63 -2.30 -4.75
CA ASP A 219 15.72 -3.42 -4.50
C ASP A 219 15.54 -4.29 -5.76
N ARG A 220 15.41 -3.65 -6.93
CA ARG A 220 15.30 -4.36 -8.21
C ARG A 220 16.57 -5.15 -8.56
N LEU A 221 17.75 -4.57 -8.32
CA LEU A 221 19.03 -5.26 -8.55
C LEU A 221 19.19 -6.44 -7.60
N GLU A 222 18.81 -6.29 -6.32
CA GLU A 222 18.83 -7.38 -5.34
C GLU A 222 17.88 -8.52 -5.73
N GLU A 223 16.69 -8.22 -6.26
CA GLU A 223 15.79 -9.25 -6.79
C GLU A 223 16.39 -9.98 -8.01
N GLN A 224 17.05 -9.25 -8.90
CA GLN A 224 17.75 -9.84 -10.05
C GLN A 224 18.93 -10.72 -9.62
N LEU A 225 19.69 -10.31 -8.60
CA LEU A 225 20.78 -11.10 -8.02
C LEU A 225 20.25 -12.42 -7.46
N LYS A 226 19.17 -12.38 -6.67
CA LYS A 226 18.52 -13.59 -6.15
C LYS A 226 18.12 -14.57 -7.26
N LYS A 227 17.52 -14.06 -8.35
CA LYS A 227 17.18 -14.89 -9.53
C LYS A 227 18.43 -15.46 -10.22
N SER A 228 19.51 -14.69 -10.31
CA SER A 228 20.78 -15.16 -10.86
C SER A 228 21.41 -16.24 -9.99
N ASP A 229 21.33 -16.15 -8.66
CA ASP A 229 21.79 -17.19 -7.74
C ASP A 229 21.07 -18.53 -7.98
N GLU A 230 19.73 -18.50 -8.03
CA GLU A 230 18.91 -19.69 -8.33
C GLU A 230 19.31 -20.33 -9.68
N GLN A 231 19.58 -19.51 -10.70
CA GLN A 231 20.04 -19.98 -12.01
C GLN A 231 21.46 -20.58 -11.96
N ILE A 232 22.38 -19.97 -11.22
CA ILE A 232 23.76 -20.48 -11.04
C ILE A 232 23.73 -21.84 -10.33
N GLU A 233 22.92 -22.00 -9.28
CA GLU A 233 22.73 -23.26 -8.57
C GLU A 233 22.12 -24.35 -9.46
N GLY A 234 21.13 -24.00 -10.29
CA GLY A 234 20.55 -24.88 -11.30
C GLY A 234 21.60 -25.39 -12.29
N LEU A 235 22.41 -24.47 -12.84
CA LEU A 235 23.50 -24.82 -13.77
C LEU A 235 24.54 -25.71 -13.11
N LEU A 236 24.90 -25.47 -11.84
CA LEU A 236 25.82 -26.33 -11.09
C LEU A 236 25.28 -27.76 -10.94
N THR A 237 23.99 -27.90 -10.66
CA THR A 237 23.31 -29.19 -10.55
C THR A 237 23.34 -29.94 -11.88
N ASP A 238 23.06 -29.25 -12.99
CA ASP A 238 23.10 -29.82 -14.33
C ASP A 238 24.51 -30.22 -14.77
N ILE A 239 25.52 -29.41 -14.46
CA ILE A 239 26.93 -29.74 -14.71
C ILE A 239 27.30 -31.03 -13.98
N ARG A 240 26.97 -31.15 -12.69
CA ARG A 240 27.24 -32.39 -11.91
C ARG A 240 26.56 -33.61 -12.53
N ARG A 241 25.32 -33.46 -13.00
CA ARG A 241 24.56 -34.51 -13.69
C ARG A 241 25.23 -34.94 -15.01
N HIS A 242 25.65 -34.00 -15.85
CA HIS A 242 26.33 -34.32 -17.12
C HIS A 242 27.72 -34.94 -16.90
N LEU A 243 28.45 -34.52 -15.87
CA LEU A 243 29.73 -35.14 -15.48
C LEU A 243 29.54 -36.59 -15.02
N LYS A 244 28.48 -36.88 -14.24
CA LYS A 244 28.14 -38.26 -13.83
C LYS A 244 27.80 -39.16 -15.02
N ASN A 245 27.18 -38.60 -16.05
CA ASN A 245 26.81 -39.30 -17.28
C ASN A 245 27.95 -39.30 -18.33
N SER A 246 29.18 -38.92 -17.95
CA SER A 246 30.36 -38.84 -18.83
C SER A 246 30.21 -37.91 -20.05
N ASN A 247 29.21 -37.02 -20.07
CA ASN A 247 28.98 -36.08 -21.16
C ASN A 247 29.73 -34.76 -20.91
N ARG A 248 31.05 -34.79 -21.15
CA ARG A 248 31.96 -33.66 -20.89
C ARG A 248 31.68 -32.43 -21.75
N THR A 249 31.23 -32.60 -22.99
CA THR A 249 30.95 -31.48 -23.91
C THR A 249 29.74 -30.67 -23.45
N ALA A 250 28.66 -31.35 -23.02
CA ALA A 250 27.49 -30.69 -22.44
C ALA A 250 27.84 -29.97 -21.13
N ALA A 251 28.62 -30.61 -20.26
CA ALA A 251 29.09 -29.99 -19.01
C ALA A 251 29.94 -28.73 -19.26
N MET A 252 30.82 -28.76 -20.28
CA MET A 252 31.63 -27.59 -20.66
C MET A 252 30.77 -26.42 -21.17
N LYS A 253 29.73 -26.69 -21.97
CA LYS A 253 28.80 -25.65 -22.45
C LYS A 253 28.08 -24.97 -21.28
N LEU A 254 27.57 -25.74 -20.33
CA LEU A 254 26.91 -25.22 -19.14
C LEU A 254 27.86 -24.44 -18.23
N LEU A 255 29.12 -24.89 -18.11
CA LEU A 255 30.15 -24.17 -17.35
C LEU A 255 30.45 -22.78 -17.95
N ARG A 256 30.50 -22.66 -19.28
CA ARG A 256 30.65 -21.37 -19.96
C ARG A 256 29.47 -20.44 -19.67
N LYS A 257 28.23 -20.96 -19.75
CA LYS A 257 27.01 -20.20 -19.42
C LYS A 257 27.02 -19.72 -17.97
N LYS A 258 27.41 -20.59 -17.03
CA LYS A 258 27.58 -20.25 -15.61
C LYS A 258 28.58 -19.10 -15.45
N LYS A 259 29.76 -19.19 -16.08
CA LYS A 259 30.81 -18.16 -15.95
C LYS A 259 30.38 -16.79 -16.50
N ILE A 260 29.55 -16.76 -17.54
CA ILE A 260 28.97 -15.51 -18.05
C ILE A 260 28.01 -14.92 -17.01
N LEU A 261 27.11 -15.75 -16.47
CA LEU A 261 26.14 -15.33 -15.47
C LEU A 261 26.81 -14.83 -14.18
N GLU A 262 27.88 -15.49 -13.72
CA GLU A 262 28.68 -15.07 -12.56
C GLU A 262 29.32 -13.69 -12.76
N ARG A 263 29.79 -13.36 -13.98
CA ARG A 263 30.33 -12.02 -14.27
C ARG A 263 29.25 -10.94 -14.24
N GLU A 264 28.08 -11.23 -14.77
CA GLU A 264 26.94 -10.31 -14.73
C GLU A 264 26.42 -10.12 -13.30
N TYR A 265 26.42 -11.19 -12.50
CA TYR A 265 26.14 -11.14 -11.07
C TYR A 265 27.10 -10.18 -10.36
N GLU A 266 28.41 -10.37 -10.53
CA GLU A 266 29.44 -9.55 -9.87
C GLU A 266 29.32 -8.06 -10.23
N LYS A 267 28.93 -7.73 -11.47
CA LYS A 267 28.67 -6.34 -11.87
C LYS A 267 27.47 -5.73 -11.14
N LYS A 268 26.36 -6.48 -11.03
CA LYS A 268 25.14 -6.04 -10.33
C LYS A 268 25.38 -5.89 -8.84
N ASP A 269 26.10 -6.84 -8.24
CA ASP A 269 26.44 -6.85 -6.82
C ASP A 269 27.29 -5.63 -6.44
N ARG A 270 28.36 -5.34 -7.19
CA ARG A 270 29.14 -4.10 -7.03
C ARG A 270 28.30 -2.83 -7.18
N THR A 271 27.27 -2.86 -8.03
CA THR A 271 26.35 -1.73 -8.18
C THR A 271 25.48 -1.55 -6.94
N VAL A 272 25.00 -2.65 -6.34
CA VAL A 272 24.25 -2.62 -5.07
C VAL A 272 25.13 -2.07 -3.94
N GLU A 273 26.39 -2.50 -3.83
CA GLU A 273 27.36 -1.96 -2.86
C GLU A 273 27.58 -0.45 -3.02
N HIS A 274 27.71 0.00 -4.28
CA HIS A 274 27.84 1.42 -4.58
C HIS A 274 26.58 2.21 -4.16
N LEU A 275 25.39 1.72 -4.50
CA LEU A 275 24.12 2.36 -4.11
C LEU A 275 23.95 2.40 -2.59
N ASN A 276 24.33 1.35 -1.86
CA ASN A 276 24.35 1.34 -0.40
C ASN A 276 25.24 2.46 0.15
N THR A 277 26.45 2.61 -0.39
CA THR A 277 27.38 3.67 0.02
C THR A 277 26.78 5.06 -0.18
N VAL A 278 26.17 5.31 -1.34
CA VAL A 278 25.51 6.60 -1.64
C VAL A 278 24.33 6.86 -0.71
N LEU A 279 23.48 5.87 -0.46
CA LEU A 279 22.34 6.00 0.46
C LEU A 279 22.81 6.29 1.89
N THR A 280 23.83 5.59 2.38
CA THR A 280 24.42 5.86 3.70
C THR A 280 25.00 7.27 3.79
N GLN A 281 25.66 7.77 2.74
CA GLN A 281 26.15 9.15 2.71
C GLN A 281 25.01 10.16 2.78
N ILE A 282 23.89 9.91 2.08
CA ILE A 282 22.70 10.77 2.13
C ILE A 282 22.10 10.78 3.54
N GLU A 283 22.03 9.62 4.20
CA GLU A 283 21.50 9.49 5.56
C GLU A 283 22.39 10.16 6.62
N GLN A 284 23.71 10.17 6.41
CA GLN A 284 24.69 10.77 7.33
C GLN A 284 24.91 12.28 7.11
N THR A 285 24.39 12.85 6.03
CA THR A 285 24.64 14.25 5.68
C THR A 285 23.45 15.14 6.02
N ASP A 286 23.57 15.97 7.06
CA ASP A 286 22.55 16.94 7.49
C ASP A 286 22.38 18.16 6.54
N CYS A 287 23.14 18.26 5.44
CA CYS A 287 23.29 19.49 4.65
C CYS A 287 22.99 19.34 3.13
N SER A 288 22.07 20.18 2.65
CA SER A 288 21.53 20.22 1.28
C SER A 288 22.56 20.38 0.13
N SER A 289 23.77 20.88 0.36
CA SER A 289 24.75 21.15 -0.71
C SER A 289 25.65 19.95 -1.06
N LEU A 290 25.98 19.11 -0.08
CA LEU A 290 26.76 17.87 -0.30
C LEU A 290 25.88 16.74 -0.84
N VAL A 291 24.61 16.72 -0.43
CA VAL A 291 23.59 15.82 -0.98
C VAL A 291 23.52 15.98 -2.50
N ILE A 292 23.49 17.20 -3.05
CA ILE A 292 23.40 17.45 -4.51
C ILE A 292 24.59 16.90 -5.30
N ASN A 293 25.82 16.93 -4.75
CA ASN A 293 27.01 16.45 -5.43
C ASN A 293 27.15 14.91 -5.37
N ALA A 294 26.89 14.30 -4.21
CA ALA A 294 26.80 12.85 -4.08
C ALA A 294 25.64 12.28 -4.92
N TYR A 295 24.52 13.01 -4.96
CA TYR A 295 23.33 12.77 -5.78
C TYR A 295 23.59 12.87 -7.28
N SER A 296 24.21 13.95 -7.76
CA SER A 296 24.57 14.13 -9.17
C SER A 296 25.43 12.98 -9.69
N SER A 297 26.41 12.57 -8.87
CA SER A 297 27.33 11.48 -9.19
C SER A 297 26.60 10.13 -9.22
N GLY A 298 25.70 9.86 -8.26
CA GLY A 298 24.89 8.63 -8.22
C GLY A 298 23.85 8.53 -9.34
N VAL A 299 23.19 9.64 -9.70
CA VAL A 299 22.21 9.67 -10.80
C VAL A 299 22.88 9.56 -12.16
N GLN A 300 24.03 10.22 -12.38
CA GLN A 300 24.79 10.06 -13.62
C GLN A 300 25.33 8.64 -13.75
N ALA A 301 25.90 8.07 -12.67
CA ALA A 301 26.32 6.68 -12.66
C ALA A 301 25.14 5.72 -12.92
N HIS A 302 23.97 5.97 -12.32
CA HIS A 302 22.77 5.17 -12.55
C HIS A 302 22.26 5.27 -14.00
N LYS A 303 22.19 6.48 -14.58
CA LYS A 303 21.79 6.69 -15.98
C LYS A 303 22.76 6.02 -16.95
N GLU A 304 24.06 6.10 -16.69
CA GLU A 304 25.07 5.40 -17.48
C GLU A 304 24.95 3.87 -17.34
N LEU A 305 24.63 3.37 -16.14
CA LEU A 305 24.47 1.93 -15.89
C LEU A 305 23.18 1.35 -16.49
N LEU A 306 22.05 2.07 -16.43
CA LEU A 306 20.81 1.69 -17.14
C LEU A 306 21.05 1.57 -18.64
N ARG A 307 21.79 2.54 -19.21
CA ARG A 307 22.15 2.55 -20.62
C ARG A 307 23.14 1.42 -20.98
N LYS A 308 24.05 1.08 -20.07
CA LYS A 308 25.11 0.08 -20.29
C LYS A 308 24.64 -1.37 -20.06
N ASN A 309 23.60 -1.57 -19.26
CA ASN A 309 23.04 -2.88 -18.93
C ASN A 309 21.76 -3.24 -19.73
N GLY A 310 21.43 -2.47 -20.78
CA GLY A 310 20.27 -2.75 -21.64
C GLY A 310 18.93 -2.67 -20.90
N LEU A 311 18.83 -1.86 -19.85
CA LEU A 311 17.62 -1.71 -19.03
C LEU A 311 16.75 -0.53 -19.48
N THR A 312 16.70 -0.25 -20.79
CA THR A 312 15.63 0.53 -21.40
C THR A 312 14.40 -0.36 -21.61
N PRO A 313 13.17 0.20 -21.57
CA PRO A 313 11.93 -0.57 -21.82
C PRO A 313 11.88 -1.29 -23.18
N ASP A 314 12.78 -0.96 -24.11
CA ASP A 314 12.77 -1.43 -25.49
C ASP A 314 13.93 -2.39 -25.87
N ALA A 315 14.80 -2.78 -24.93
CA ALA A 315 15.98 -3.62 -25.25
C ALA A 315 15.77 -5.13 -25.00
N VAL A 316 14.54 -5.63 -25.18
CA VAL A 316 14.21 -7.06 -25.03
C VAL A 316 14.28 -7.84 -26.36
N GLU A 317 14.62 -7.21 -27.49
CA GLU A 317 14.65 -7.91 -28.81
C GLU A 317 16.04 -8.14 -29.45
N ASP A 318 17.13 -7.52 -28.96
CA ASP A 318 18.43 -7.54 -29.68
C ASP A 318 19.54 -8.39 -29.04
N MET A 319 19.22 -9.43 -28.25
CA MET A 319 20.23 -10.35 -27.70
C MET A 319 20.07 -11.81 -28.15
N ILE A 320 19.54 -12.03 -29.38
CA ILE A 320 19.49 -13.36 -30.03
C ILE A 320 20.22 -13.43 -31.40
N ASP A 321 20.80 -12.35 -31.94
CA ASP A 321 21.39 -12.41 -33.29
C ASP A 321 22.93 -12.29 -33.38
N GLU A 322 23.68 -12.54 -32.29
CA GLU A 322 25.16 -12.57 -32.35
C GLU A 322 25.76 -13.90 -31.83
N VAL A 323 25.15 -15.03 -32.22
CA VAL A 323 25.80 -16.37 -32.24
C VAL A 323 25.41 -17.16 -33.49
N HIS A 324 25.30 -16.47 -34.63
CA HIS A 324 25.30 -17.11 -35.94
C HIS A 324 26.14 -16.26 -36.89
N ASP A 325 27.46 -16.29 -36.71
CA ASP A 325 28.37 -16.46 -37.84
C ASP A 325 29.80 -16.78 -37.37
N VAL A 326 30.32 -17.85 -37.99
CA VAL A 326 31.63 -18.54 -37.89
C VAL A 326 31.79 -19.63 -36.82
#